data_AF-A0A329LCJ7-F1
#
_entry.id   AF-A0A329LCJ7-F1
#
_cell.length_a   1.000
_cell.length_b   1.000
_cell.length_c   1.000
_cell.angle_alpha   90.00
_cell.angle_beta   90.00
_cell.angle_gamma   90.00
#
_symmetry.space_group_name_H-M   'P 1'
#
loop_
_entity.id
_entity.type
_entity.pdbx_description
1 polymer ?
#
loop_
_entity_poly.entity_id
_entity_poly.type
_entity_poly.pdbx_seq_one_letter_code
_entity_poly.pdbx_strand_id
1 'polypeptide(L)'
;MNHAGVPLCLIDEYRENPHSWVKLWKHHAAEPQAKRLNVLAARRGERFLSRYGGSISPEWLLPKLLETAELAPSVFEAADIFIEAADWVVWQLCGELTRNSCCAGYKGMWHKTEGYPSDDFLKELHPKRPFKQWGKSRSEVISPIRQRRKPMIGCITIFMLYSLYLAGVMGHYLES
;
A
#
# COMPACT_ATOMS: atom_id res chain seq x y z
N MET A 1 2.10 0.85 8.62
CA MET A 1 1.47 1.30 9.89
C MET A 1 1.54 0.17 10.90
N ASN A 2 1.49 0.48 12.20
CA ASN A 2 1.33 -0.53 13.24
C ASN A 2 -0.13 -1.05 13.31
N HIS A 3 -0.40 -2.01 14.19
CA HIS A 3 -1.73 -2.62 14.38
C HIS A 3 -2.85 -1.64 14.75
N ALA A 4 -2.52 -0.48 15.34
CA ALA A 4 -3.46 0.56 15.72
C ALA A 4 -3.77 1.54 14.58
N GLY A 5 -3.17 1.36 13.39
CA GLY A 5 -3.37 2.25 12.24
C GLY A 5 -2.54 3.52 12.27
N VAL A 6 -1.54 3.59 13.15
CA VAL A 6 -0.61 4.71 13.23
C VAL A 6 0.46 4.55 12.14
N PRO A 7 0.63 5.54 11.24
CA PRO A 7 1.76 5.58 10.31
C PRO A 7 3.09 5.51 11.05
N LEU A 8 4.03 4.69 10.56
CA LEU A 8 5.30 4.48 11.27
C LEU A 8 6.14 5.76 11.31
N CYS A 9 6.02 6.67 10.34
CA CYS A 9 6.68 7.97 10.38
C CYS A 9 6.26 8.87 11.56
N LEU A 10 5.15 8.56 12.26
CA LEU A 10 4.74 9.26 13.48
C LEU A 10 5.30 8.64 14.76
N ILE A 11 6.03 7.53 14.65
CA ILE A 11 6.69 6.86 15.77
C ILE A 11 8.16 7.28 15.75
N ASP A 12 8.65 7.83 16.87
CA ASP A 12 9.99 8.44 16.95
C ASP A 12 11.10 7.47 16.51
N GLU A 13 10.98 6.17 16.81
CA GLU A 13 11.93 5.14 16.38
C GLU A 13 12.09 5.04 14.85
N TYR A 14 11.02 5.29 14.07
CA TYR A 14 11.02 5.12 12.62
C TYR A 14 10.95 6.44 11.85
N ARG A 15 10.76 7.58 12.54
CA ARG A 15 10.56 8.90 11.95
C ARG A 15 11.66 9.29 10.96
N GLU A 16 12.91 9.03 11.31
CA GLU A 16 14.08 9.37 10.49
C GLU A 16 14.34 8.38 9.33
N ASN A 17 13.62 7.26 9.28
CA ASN A 17 13.75 6.31 8.18
C ASN A 17 12.83 6.70 7.01
N PRO A 18 13.34 7.00 5.80
CA PRO A 18 12.52 7.41 4.66
C PRO A 18 11.42 6.41 4.26
N HIS A 19 11.63 5.12 4.53
CA HIS A 19 10.65 4.08 4.21
C HIS A 19 9.49 3.98 5.21
N SER A 20 9.52 4.72 6.32
CA SER A 20 8.39 4.82 7.26
C SER A 20 7.31 5.80 6.78
N TRP A 21 7.66 6.66 5.83
CA TRP A 21 6.81 7.69 5.23
C TRP A 21 5.95 7.16 4.09
N VAL A 22 4.96 7.97 3.70
CA VAL A 22 4.07 7.66 2.57
C VAL A 22 4.87 7.65 1.26
N LYS A 23 4.79 6.55 0.51
CA LYS A 23 5.37 6.44 -0.84
C LYS A 23 4.41 7.00 -1.90
N LEU A 24 4.60 8.27 -2.26
CA LEU A 24 3.79 8.98 -3.26
C LEU A 24 3.75 8.24 -4.61
N TRP A 25 2.70 8.46 -5.41
CA TRP A 25 2.54 7.83 -6.73
C TRP A 25 3.77 8.04 -7.63
N LYS A 26 4.34 9.26 -7.64
CA LYS A 26 5.57 9.62 -8.38
C LYS A 26 6.87 8.97 -7.86
N HIS A 27 6.80 8.13 -6.83
CA HIS A 27 7.97 7.41 -6.32
C HIS A 27 8.31 6.23 -7.23
N HIS A 28 9.46 6.33 -7.92
CA HIS A 28 9.89 5.35 -8.92
C HIS A 28 11.08 4.48 -8.48
N ALA A 29 11.64 4.68 -7.28
CA ALA A 29 12.83 3.94 -6.84
C ALA A 29 12.61 2.42 -6.69
N ALA A 30 11.37 1.95 -6.73
CA ALA A 30 10.99 0.54 -6.75
C ALA A 30 11.08 -0.13 -8.14
N GLU A 31 11.67 0.54 -9.14
CA GLU A 31 11.85 0.00 -10.50
C GLU A 31 12.61 -1.34 -10.55
N PRO A 32 13.71 -1.55 -9.80
CA PRO A 32 14.38 -2.86 -9.77
C PRO A 32 13.46 -3.99 -9.29
N GLN A 33 12.61 -3.71 -8.30
CA GLN A 33 11.64 -4.66 -7.76
C GLN A 33 10.52 -4.96 -8.75
N ALA A 34 9.98 -3.93 -9.42
CA ALA A 34 8.99 -4.09 -10.47
C ALA A 34 9.53 -4.93 -11.64
N LYS A 35 10.75 -4.66 -12.09
CA LYS A 35 11.40 -5.45 -13.16
C LYS A 35 11.52 -6.92 -12.78
N ARG A 36 11.99 -7.24 -11.56
CA ARG A 36 12.11 -8.63 -11.10
C ARG A 36 10.74 -9.31 -10.96
N LEU A 37 9.73 -8.60 -10.47
CA LEU A 37 8.34 -9.07 -10.42
C LEU A 37 7.84 -9.44 -11.81
N ASN A 38 8.00 -8.54 -12.79
CA ASN A 38 7.57 -8.78 -14.17
C ASN A 38 8.28 -9.97 -14.82
N VAL A 39 9.60 -10.09 -14.63
CA VAL A 39 10.37 -11.25 -15.12
C VAL A 39 9.87 -12.55 -14.51
N LEU A 40 9.62 -12.58 -13.20
CA LEU A 40 9.10 -13.75 -12.52
C LEU A 40 7.69 -14.11 -13.01
N ALA A 41 6.80 -13.12 -13.10
CA ALA A 41 5.42 -13.32 -13.55
C ALA A 41 5.36 -13.85 -14.99
N ALA A 42 6.20 -13.32 -15.88
CA ALA A 42 6.33 -13.81 -17.24
C ALA A 42 6.86 -15.25 -17.27
N ARG A 43 7.93 -15.55 -16.52
CA ARG A 43 8.52 -16.91 -16.44
C ARG A 43 7.51 -17.95 -15.94
N ARG A 44 6.69 -17.59 -14.96
CA ARG A 44 5.69 -18.49 -14.36
C ARG A 44 4.38 -18.57 -15.15
N GLY A 45 4.20 -17.74 -16.19
CA GLY A 45 2.94 -17.65 -16.93
C GLY A 45 1.78 -17.16 -16.06
N GLU A 46 2.05 -16.24 -15.12
CA GLU A 46 1.04 -15.75 -14.19
C GLU A 46 -0.09 -15.01 -14.92
N ARG A 47 -1.32 -15.51 -14.81
CA ARG A 47 -2.49 -14.96 -15.52
C ARG A 47 -2.79 -13.51 -15.17
N PHE A 48 -2.41 -13.04 -13.98
CA PHE A 48 -2.67 -11.65 -13.61
C PHE A 48 -1.90 -10.67 -14.49
N LEU A 49 -0.75 -11.04 -15.07
CA LEU A 49 0.11 -10.13 -15.81
C LEU A 49 -0.58 -9.61 -17.08
N SER A 50 -1.36 -10.45 -17.77
CA SER A 50 -2.12 -10.04 -18.95
C SER A 50 -3.23 -9.03 -18.65
N ARG A 51 -3.78 -9.04 -17.42
CA ARG A 51 -4.79 -8.06 -16.98
C ARG A 51 -4.23 -6.66 -16.84
N TYR A 52 -2.92 -6.54 -16.63
CA TYR A 52 -2.22 -5.27 -16.47
C TYR A 52 -1.42 -4.87 -17.71
N GLY A 53 -1.78 -5.41 -18.89
CA GLY A 53 -1.11 -5.06 -20.15
C GLY A 53 0.32 -5.62 -20.26
N GLY A 54 0.65 -6.68 -19.51
CA GLY A 54 1.94 -7.36 -19.61
C GLY A 54 3.03 -6.80 -18.68
N SER A 55 2.73 -5.77 -17.88
CA SER A 55 3.72 -5.15 -17.00
C SER A 55 3.09 -4.55 -15.73
N ILE A 56 3.77 -4.72 -14.60
CA ILE A 56 3.46 -4.08 -13.32
C ILE A 56 4.35 -2.85 -13.15
N SER A 57 3.74 -1.72 -12.80
CA SER A 57 4.43 -0.43 -12.59
C SER A 57 5.14 -0.38 -11.23
N PRO A 58 6.33 0.28 -11.13
CA PRO A 58 6.99 0.54 -9.85
C PRO A 58 6.20 1.44 -8.89
N GLU A 59 5.20 2.15 -9.40
CA GLU A 59 4.37 3.04 -8.59
C GLU A 59 3.36 2.26 -7.71
N TRP A 60 3.16 0.96 -7.99
CA TRP A 60 2.12 0.14 -7.38
C TRP A 60 2.56 -0.50 -6.06
N LEU A 61 1.59 -1.09 -5.36
CA LEU A 61 1.77 -1.52 -3.97
C LEU A 61 2.89 -2.57 -3.82
N LEU A 62 2.87 -3.63 -4.63
CA LEU A 62 3.80 -4.76 -4.44
C LEU A 62 5.28 -4.39 -4.69
N PRO A 63 5.64 -3.65 -5.75
CA PRO A 63 7.02 -3.15 -5.90
C PRO A 63 7.49 -2.27 -4.75
N LYS A 64 6.67 -1.31 -4.28
CA LYS A 64 7.02 -0.42 -3.15
C LYS A 64 7.15 -1.16 -1.83
N LEU A 65 6.35 -2.20 -1.65
CA LEU A 65 6.41 -3.10 -0.53
C LEU A 65 7.72 -3.90 -0.53
N LEU A 66 8.10 -4.46 -1.69
CA LEU A 66 9.38 -5.16 -1.88
C LEU A 66 10.56 -4.22 -1.61
N GLU A 67 10.53 -3.01 -2.13
CA GLU A 67 11.57 -2.00 -1.92
C GLU A 67 11.74 -1.73 -0.41
N THR A 68 10.64 -1.60 0.34
CA THR A 68 10.68 -1.40 1.80
C THR A 68 11.24 -2.63 2.52
N ALA A 69 10.82 -3.84 2.12
CA ALA A 69 11.31 -5.09 2.69
C ALA A 69 12.83 -5.28 2.51
N GLU A 70 13.38 -4.76 1.41
CA GLU A 70 14.79 -4.92 1.06
C GLU A 70 15.67 -3.80 1.62
N LEU A 71 15.21 -2.56 1.56
CA LEU A 71 16.03 -1.39 1.94
C LEU A 71 15.81 -0.95 3.39
N ALA A 72 14.66 -1.25 3.98
CA ALA A 72 14.37 -0.94 5.38
C ALA A 72 13.69 -2.12 6.10
N PRO A 73 14.39 -3.26 6.29
CA PRO A 73 13.78 -4.44 6.90
C PRO A 73 13.19 -4.18 8.28
N SER A 74 13.78 -3.30 9.11
CA SER A 74 13.23 -2.94 10.42
C SER A 74 11.85 -2.29 10.31
N VAL A 75 11.68 -1.34 9.39
CA VAL A 75 10.39 -0.68 9.11
C VAL A 75 9.39 -1.69 8.55
N PHE A 76 9.83 -2.57 7.65
CA PHE A 76 8.98 -3.61 7.08
C PHE A 76 8.44 -4.57 8.14
N GLU A 77 9.29 -5.03 9.06
CA GLU A 77 8.88 -5.93 10.16
C GLU A 77 8.01 -5.22 11.21
N ALA A 78 8.26 -3.93 11.48
CA ALA A 78 7.44 -3.14 12.38
C ALA A 78 6.05 -2.79 11.81
N ALA A 79 5.90 -2.84 10.48
CA ALA A 79 4.62 -2.57 9.84
C ALA A 79 3.71 -3.80 9.93
N ASP A 80 2.50 -3.61 10.46
CA ASP A 80 1.42 -4.59 10.39
C ASP A 80 0.64 -4.50 9.08
N ILE A 81 0.45 -3.28 8.58
CA ILE A 81 -0.46 -2.98 7.46
C ILE A 81 0.24 -2.03 6.48
N PHE A 82 0.20 -2.40 5.20
CA PHE A 82 0.40 -1.50 4.07
C PHE A 82 -0.96 -1.22 3.42
N ILE A 83 -1.21 0.04 3.11
CA ILE A 83 -2.52 0.48 2.60
C ILE A 83 -2.35 1.66 1.67
N GLU A 84 -3.33 1.86 0.80
CA GLU A 84 -3.48 3.06 0.00
C GLU A 84 -3.96 4.23 0.85
N ALA A 85 -3.44 5.42 0.59
CA ALA A 85 -3.76 6.62 1.37
C ALA A 85 -5.26 6.92 1.39
N ALA A 86 -5.97 6.63 0.28
CA ALA A 86 -7.42 6.79 0.18
C ALA A 86 -8.18 5.91 1.20
N ASP A 87 -7.75 4.67 1.39
CA ASP A 87 -8.36 3.76 2.36
C ASP A 87 -7.98 4.16 3.80
N TRP A 88 -6.76 4.65 4.02
CA TRP A 88 -6.33 5.13 5.34
C TRP A 88 -7.14 6.34 5.81
N VAL A 89 -7.40 7.31 4.93
CA VAL A 89 -8.21 8.48 5.27
C VAL A 89 -9.63 8.04 5.68
N VAL A 90 -10.25 7.13 4.92
CA VAL A 90 -11.56 6.57 5.29
C VAL A 90 -11.48 5.85 6.63
N TRP A 91 -10.42 5.09 6.88
CA TRP A 91 -10.22 4.44 8.18
C TRP A 91 -10.15 5.45 9.33
N GLN A 92 -9.40 6.54 9.19
CA GLN A 92 -9.34 7.58 10.23
C GLN A 92 -10.70 8.25 10.46
N LEU A 93 -11.50 8.45 9.41
CA LEU A 93 -12.82 9.08 9.50
C LEU A 93 -13.90 8.14 10.06
N CYS A 94 -13.82 6.84 9.77
CA CYS A 94 -14.87 5.87 10.09
C CYS A 94 -14.51 4.93 11.25
N GLY A 95 -13.26 4.93 11.71
CA GLY A 95 -12.75 4.06 12.78
C GLY A 95 -12.62 2.58 12.37
N GLU A 96 -12.89 2.24 11.13
CA GLU A 96 -12.85 0.85 10.61
C GLU A 96 -12.01 0.78 9.33
N LEU A 97 -11.11 -0.20 9.27
CA LEU A 97 -10.28 -0.45 8.11
C LEU A 97 -11.09 -1.14 7.01
N THR A 98 -11.33 -0.41 5.92
CA THR A 98 -11.98 -0.94 4.71
C THR A 98 -11.11 -0.68 3.50
N ARG A 99 -11.03 -1.64 2.55
CA ARG A 99 -10.32 -1.44 1.28
C ARG A 99 -11.27 -1.19 0.15
N ASN A 100 -11.00 -0.20 -0.68
CA ASN A 100 -11.77 0.02 -1.89
C ASN A 100 -11.29 -0.87 -3.05
N SER A 101 -12.23 -1.36 -3.86
CA SER A 101 -11.93 -2.23 -5.00
C SER A 101 -11.10 -1.60 -6.11
N CYS A 102 -11.13 -0.27 -6.25
CA CYS A 102 -10.37 0.45 -7.27
C CYS A 102 -8.86 0.38 -6.98
N CYS A 103 -8.46 0.81 -5.78
CA CYS A 103 -7.09 0.70 -5.29
C CYS A 103 -6.60 -0.74 -5.27
N ALA A 104 -7.38 -1.65 -4.70
CA ALA A 104 -7.02 -3.06 -4.62
C ALA A 104 -6.80 -3.67 -6.02
N GLY A 105 -7.68 -3.38 -6.98
CA GLY A 105 -7.56 -3.89 -8.34
C GLY A 105 -6.41 -3.27 -9.11
N TYR A 106 -6.46 -1.96 -9.35
CA TYR A 106 -5.54 -1.28 -10.26
C TYR A 106 -4.11 -1.14 -9.73
N LYS A 107 -3.92 -1.11 -8.39
CA LYS A 107 -2.60 -0.90 -7.77
C LYS A 107 -2.19 -2.00 -6.80
N GLY A 108 -3.15 -2.77 -6.29
CA GLY A 108 -2.93 -3.86 -5.34
C GLY A 108 -2.80 -5.26 -5.97
N MET A 109 -2.97 -5.37 -7.29
CA MET A 109 -2.95 -6.65 -8.03
C MET A 109 -4.07 -7.62 -7.65
N TRP A 110 -5.18 -7.13 -7.09
CA TRP A 110 -6.32 -7.94 -6.70
C TRP A 110 -7.30 -8.18 -7.85
N HIS A 111 -7.88 -9.38 -7.90
CA HIS A 111 -8.98 -9.72 -8.77
C HIS A 111 -10.17 -10.26 -7.97
N LYS A 112 -11.39 -9.84 -8.29
CA LYS A 112 -12.59 -10.21 -7.52
C LYS A 112 -12.79 -11.73 -7.36
N THR A 113 -12.50 -12.49 -8.41
CA THR A 113 -12.71 -13.95 -8.42
C THR A 113 -11.44 -14.73 -8.07
N GLU A 114 -10.26 -14.20 -8.41
CA GLU A 114 -8.99 -14.94 -8.26
C GLU A 114 -8.18 -14.48 -7.06
N GLY A 115 -8.59 -13.40 -6.39
CA GLY A 115 -7.86 -12.82 -5.28
C GLY A 115 -6.55 -12.15 -5.70
N TYR A 116 -5.56 -12.21 -4.81
CA TYR A 116 -4.21 -11.68 -5.00
C TYR A 116 -3.28 -12.73 -5.61
N PRO A 117 -2.05 -12.36 -6.04
CA PRO A 117 -1.02 -13.33 -6.39
C PRO A 117 -0.84 -14.39 -5.32
N SER A 118 -0.57 -15.63 -5.75
CA SER A 118 -0.48 -16.79 -4.86
C SER A 118 0.67 -16.64 -3.86
N ASP A 119 0.53 -17.28 -2.70
CA ASP A 119 1.59 -17.28 -1.69
C ASP A 119 2.89 -17.88 -2.24
N ASP A 120 2.82 -18.84 -3.16
CA ASP A 120 4.00 -19.43 -3.80
C ASP A 120 4.71 -18.46 -4.74
N PHE A 121 3.95 -17.66 -5.50
CA PHE A 121 4.53 -16.55 -6.28
C PHE A 121 5.25 -15.55 -5.37
N LEU A 122 4.64 -15.18 -4.24
CA LEU A 122 5.22 -14.21 -3.30
C LEU A 122 6.46 -14.76 -2.59
N LYS A 123 6.47 -16.04 -2.21
CA LYS A 123 7.64 -16.72 -1.64
C LYS A 123 8.81 -16.73 -2.62
N GLU A 124 8.55 -17.00 -3.89
CA GLU A 124 9.61 -17.00 -4.91
C GLU A 124 10.10 -15.60 -5.24
N LEU A 125 9.21 -14.60 -5.21
CA LEU A 125 9.54 -13.20 -5.45
C LEU A 125 10.46 -12.63 -4.36
N HIS A 126 10.21 -12.99 -3.10
CA HIS A 126 11.02 -12.55 -1.96
C HIS A 126 11.25 -13.69 -0.95
N PRO A 127 12.21 -14.60 -1.23
CA PRO A 127 12.40 -15.82 -0.44
C PRO A 127 12.95 -15.56 0.96
N LYS A 128 13.60 -14.41 1.18
CA LYS A 128 14.27 -14.09 2.46
C LYS A 128 13.29 -13.81 3.59
N ARG A 129 12.09 -13.29 3.29
CA ARG A 129 11.11 -12.92 4.32
C ARG A 129 9.68 -13.22 3.86
N PRO A 130 8.91 -14.00 4.63
CA PRO A 130 7.51 -14.23 4.31
C PRO A 130 6.73 -12.92 4.43
N PHE A 131 5.87 -12.66 3.46
CA PHE A 131 5.00 -11.49 3.37
C PHE A 131 3.85 -11.52 4.41
N LYS A 132 4.15 -11.58 5.72
CA LYS A 132 3.15 -11.56 6.79
C LYS A 132 2.24 -10.32 6.69
N GLN A 133 2.84 -9.19 6.35
CA GLN A 133 2.21 -7.88 6.15
C GLN A 133 1.28 -7.86 4.93
N TRP A 134 1.55 -8.69 3.93
CA TRP A 134 0.67 -8.86 2.77
C TRP A 134 -0.64 -9.52 3.19
N GLY A 135 -0.61 -10.52 4.08
CA GLY A 135 -1.80 -11.16 4.62
C GLY A 135 -2.84 -10.18 5.15
N LYS A 136 -2.41 -9.24 6.00
CA LYS A 136 -3.29 -8.16 6.50
C LYS A 136 -3.65 -7.16 5.41
N SER A 137 -2.73 -6.85 4.50
CA SER A 137 -2.97 -6.00 3.30
C SER A 137 -4.01 -6.58 2.32
N ARG A 138 -4.39 -7.86 2.45
CA ARG A 138 -5.46 -8.53 1.70
C ARG A 138 -6.83 -8.52 2.40
N SER A 139 -7.01 -7.76 3.49
CA SER A 139 -8.29 -7.72 4.22
C SER A 139 -9.45 -7.28 3.32
N GLU A 140 -10.68 -7.51 3.78
CA GLU A 140 -11.92 -7.39 3.00
C GLU A 140 -11.96 -6.16 2.07
N VAL A 141 -12.05 -6.45 0.77
CA VAL A 141 -12.18 -5.44 -0.28
C VAL A 141 -13.66 -5.17 -0.50
N ILE A 142 -14.10 -3.99 -0.12
CA ILE A 142 -15.47 -3.54 -0.17
C ILE A 142 -15.71 -2.81 -1.50
N SER A 143 -16.78 -3.18 -2.20
CA SER A 143 -17.35 -2.42 -3.33
C SER A 143 -18.39 -1.42 -2.79
N PRO A 144 -18.67 -0.30 -3.50
CA PRO A 144 -18.86 1.03 -2.91
C PRO A 144 -19.75 1.07 -1.67
N ILE A 145 -19.36 1.95 -0.72
CA ILE A 145 -19.92 2.44 0.58
C ILE A 145 -21.30 1.95 1.08
N ARG A 146 -22.19 1.52 0.19
CA ARG A 146 -23.55 1.06 0.45
C ARG A 146 -23.65 -0.19 1.32
N GLN A 147 -22.58 -0.99 1.48
CA GLN A 147 -22.66 -2.28 2.17
C GLN A 147 -22.47 -2.22 3.70
N ARG A 148 -21.97 -1.12 4.27
CA ARG A 148 -21.82 -0.98 5.73
C ARG A 148 -22.25 0.41 6.21
N ARG A 149 -23.53 0.56 6.57
CA ARG A 149 -24.03 1.76 7.24
C ARG A 149 -23.67 1.72 8.73
N LYS A 150 -22.73 2.55 9.16
CA LYS A 150 -22.76 3.18 10.49
C LYS A 150 -23.02 4.68 10.28
N PRO A 151 -23.81 5.34 11.14
CA PRO A 151 -24.24 6.71 10.90
C PRO A 151 -23.04 7.68 10.91
N MET A 152 -22.77 8.30 9.76
CA MET A 152 -21.80 9.40 9.66
C MET A 152 -22.44 10.68 10.17
N ILE A 153 -22.08 11.09 11.40
CA ILE A 153 -22.34 12.44 11.90
C ILE A 153 -21.03 13.23 11.75
N GLY A 154 -20.96 14.18 10.83
CA GLY A 154 -19.95 15.28 10.88
C GLY A 154 -18.95 15.46 9.72
N CYS A 155 -19.14 14.90 8.52
CA CYS A 155 -18.06 14.82 7.51
C CYS A 155 -18.00 15.94 6.43
N ILE A 156 -18.54 17.15 6.66
CA ILE A 156 -18.50 18.22 5.63
C ILE A 156 -17.31 19.20 5.80
N THR A 157 -16.69 19.29 6.97
CA THR A 157 -15.71 20.38 7.23
C THR A 157 -14.23 19.99 7.00
N ILE A 158 -13.90 18.70 6.78
CA ILE A 158 -12.50 18.24 6.78
C ILE A 158 -11.84 18.32 5.38
N PHE A 159 -12.62 18.41 4.30
CA PHE A 159 -12.08 18.32 2.93
C PHE A 159 -11.28 19.56 2.47
N MET A 160 -11.46 20.73 3.10
CA MET A 160 -10.76 21.97 2.72
C MET A 160 -9.48 22.26 3.50
N LEU A 161 -9.28 21.66 4.68
CA LEU A 161 -8.09 21.95 5.51
C LEU A 161 -6.88 21.07 5.15
N TYR A 162 -7.08 19.91 4.51
CA TYR A 162 -6.00 18.96 4.25
C TYR A 162 -5.09 19.34 3.07
N SER A 163 -5.59 20.06 2.07
CA SER A 163 -4.77 20.58 0.97
C SER A 163 -3.72 21.60 1.44
N LEU A 164 -3.98 22.29 2.55
CA LEU A 164 -3.03 23.23 3.15
C LEU A 164 -2.05 22.55 4.12
N TYR A 165 -2.48 21.50 4.84
CA TYR A 165 -1.60 20.78 5.78
C TYR A 165 -0.55 19.93 5.05
N LEU A 166 -0.92 19.26 3.96
CA LEU A 166 0.05 18.53 3.12
C LEU A 166 1.03 19.49 2.42
N ALA A 167 0.59 20.68 2.01
CA ALA A 167 1.48 21.70 1.45
C ALA A 167 2.47 22.25 2.51
N GLY A 168 2.03 22.44 3.76
CA GLY A 168 2.88 22.92 4.86
C GLY A 168 3.92 21.91 5.34
N VAL A 169 3.56 20.62 5.43
CA VAL A 169 4.49 19.55 5.86
C VAL A 169 5.50 19.18 4.75
N MET A 170 5.12 19.34 3.48
CA MET A 170 6.03 19.07 2.34
C MET A 170 7.05 20.17 2.07
N GLY A 171 6.88 21.39 2.61
CA GLY A 171 7.84 22.48 2.45
C GLY A 171 9.22 22.18 3.05
N HIS A 172 9.28 21.36 4.10
CA HIS A 172 10.54 21.04 4.78
C HIS A 172 11.38 19.93 4.13
N TYR A 173 10.84 19.19 3.15
CA TYR A 173 11.50 18.02 2.56
C TYR A 173 12.09 18.26 1.17
N LEU A 174 11.95 19.47 0.61
CA LEU A 174 12.49 19.82 -0.72
C LEU A 174 13.82 20.60 -0.63
N GLU A 175 14.35 20.84 0.56
CA GLU A 175 15.62 21.56 0.78
C GLU A 175 16.73 20.70 1.44
N SER A 176 16.58 19.37 1.50
CA SER A 176 17.60 18.45 2.05
C SER A 176 17.91 17.28 1.12
#